data_AF-A0A0B2VKJ4-F1
#
_entry.id   AF-A0A0B2VKJ4-F1
#
_cell.length_a   1.000
_cell.length_b   1.000
_cell.length_c   1.000
_cell.angle_alpha   90.00
_cell.angle_beta   90.00
_cell.angle_gamma   90.00
#
_symmetry.space_group_name_H-M   'P 1'
#
loop_
_entity.id
_entity.type
_entity.pdbx_description
1 polymer ?
#
loop_
_entity_poly.entity_id
_entity_poly.type
_entity_poly.pdbx_seq_one_letter_code
_entity_poly.pdbx_strand_id
1 'polypeptide(L)'
;MLRAQHAIAFALSHLSFSATCAGDCLLGFGLPAGELEYLDKAISIDPKEFTLLHLRGRFTFEVATLSWIEKKVCNALFSTLPDASIDMALKDFHEADRHVPFVWAENLLYLARCYSIKKDKANAQKYIDMVEAIENKDDMVIESLTEIKALIAKCK
;
A
#
# COMPACT_ATOMS: atom_id res chain seq x y z
N MET A 1 -0.67 -20.13 14.26
CA MET A 1 -1.62 -19.00 14.39
C MET A 1 -1.08 -17.87 15.26
N LEU A 2 -0.82 -18.06 16.56
CA LEU A 2 -0.36 -16.97 17.44
C LEU A 2 0.97 -16.27 17.03
N ARG A 3 1.92 -16.98 16.42
CA ARG A 3 3.22 -16.40 16.02
C ARG A 3 3.11 -15.48 14.80
N ALA A 4 2.22 -15.78 13.86
CA ALA A 4 1.92 -14.90 12.73
C ALA A 4 1.20 -13.63 13.20
N GLN A 5 0.25 -13.77 14.15
CA GLN A 5 -0.44 -12.62 14.74
C GLN A 5 0.49 -11.67 15.50
N HIS A 6 1.53 -12.17 16.19
CA HIS A 6 2.52 -11.32 16.84
C HIS A 6 3.45 -10.61 15.84
N ALA A 7 3.83 -11.28 14.74
CA ALA A 7 4.62 -10.66 13.67
C ALA A 7 3.81 -9.58 12.93
N ILE A 8 2.52 -9.85 12.68
CA ILE A 8 1.55 -8.90 12.13
C ILE A 8 1.35 -7.72 13.10
N ALA A 9 1.16 -7.97 14.40
CA ALA A 9 1.00 -6.90 15.40
C ALA A 9 2.27 -6.02 15.52
N PHE A 10 3.46 -6.61 15.40
CA PHE A 10 4.72 -5.87 15.41
C PHE A 10 4.88 -5.01 14.14
N ALA A 11 4.62 -5.58 12.96
CA ALA A 11 4.62 -4.83 11.70
C ALA A 11 3.56 -3.70 11.71
N LEU A 12 2.34 -3.99 12.15
CA LEU A 12 1.26 -3.01 12.27
C LEU A 12 1.56 -1.91 13.29
N SER A 13 2.25 -2.20 14.40
CA SER A 13 2.61 -1.18 15.40
C SER A 13 3.64 -0.16 14.88
N HIS A 14 4.53 -0.57 13.96
CA HIS A 14 5.46 0.34 13.29
C HIS A 14 4.79 1.07 12.10
N LEU A 15 3.91 0.40 11.37
CA LEU A 15 3.14 0.97 10.25
C LEU A 15 2.05 1.97 10.68
N SER A 16 1.55 1.90 11.91
CA SER A 16 0.54 2.83 12.46
C SER A 16 1.12 4.19 12.88
N PHE A 17 2.45 4.28 13.02
CA PHE A 17 3.16 5.55 13.30
C PHE A 17 3.64 6.24 12.00
N SER A 18 3.63 5.48 10.90
CA SER A 18 4.09 5.73 9.53
C SER A 18 3.19 6.45 8.53
N ALA A 19 2.82 7.72 8.73
CA ALA A 19 1.95 8.43 7.77
C ALA A 19 2.65 8.83 6.44
N THR A 20 3.97 8.66 6.28
CA THR A 20 4.63 8.92 4.98
C THR A 20 5.96 8.17 4.89
N CYS A 21 6.08 7.19 3.99
CA CYS A 21 7.33 6.48 3.73
C CYS A 21 8.48 7.43 3.37
N ALA A 22 8.19 8.55 2.70
CA ALA A 22 9.17 9.60 2.40
C ALA A 22 9.70 10.29 3.67
N GLY A 23 8.85 10.53 4.67
CA GLY A 23 9.24 11.13 5.95
C GLY A 23 10.14 10.19 6.77
N ASP A 24 9.79 8.91 6.82
CA ASP A 24 10.55 7.92 7.59
C ASP A 24 11.91 7.57 6.98
N CYS A 25 11.99 7.52 5.65
CA CYS A 25 13.28 7.49 4.97
C CYS A 25 14.09 8.73 5.37
N LEU A 26 13.54 9.94 5.39
CA LEU A 26 14.35 11.13 5.69
C LEU A 26 14.70 11.32 7.17
N LEU A 27 13.92 10.75 8.10
CA LEU A 27 14.06 10.96 9.56
C LEU A 27 14.92 9.93 10.30
N GLY A 28 15.55 8.98 9.58
CA GLY A 28 16.59 8.11 10.15
C GLY A 28 16.08 6.94 11.01
N PHE A 29 14.80 6.59 10.91
CA PHE A 29 14.23 5.40 11.57
C PHE A 29 14.39 4.14 10.70
N GLY A 30 15.62 3.63 10.57
CA GLY A 30 15.86 2.26 10.08
C GLY A 30 15.52 1.99 8.59
N LEU A 31 15.99 0.85 8.09
CA LEU A 31 16.09 0.56 6.65
C LEU A 31 14.78 0.02 6.03
N PRO A 32 14.35 0.52 4.85
CA PRO A 32 13.22 -0.04 4.09
C PRO A 32 13.45 -1.49 3.62
N ALA A 33 14.71 -1.91 3.48
CA ALA A 33 15.05 -3.25 3.00
C ALA A 33 14.75 -4.36 4.02
N GLY A 34 14.91 -4.08 5.32
CA GLY A 34 14.68 -5.07 6.38
C GLY A 34 13.20 -5.41 6.52
N GLU A 35 12.33 -4.40 6.46
CA GLU A 35 10.87 -4.58 6.58
C GLU A 35 10.30 -5.44 5.44
N LEU A 36 10.72 -5.19 4.20
CA LEU A 36 10.30 -6.00 3.06
C LEU A 36 10.75 -7.45 3.21
N GLU A 37 11.98 -7.69 3.70
CA GLU A 37 12.47 -9.05 3.95
C GLU A 37 11.63 -9.78 5.03
N TYR A 38 11.21 -9.09 6.09
CA TYR A 38 10.31 -9.67 7.09
C TYR A 38 8.92 -9.96 6.54
N LEU A 39 8.38 -9.05 5.71
CA LEU A 39 7.09 -9.25 5.04
C LEU A 39 7.15 -10.44 4.09
N ASP A 40 8.19 -10.56 3.26
CA ASP A 40 8.35 -11.68 2.33
C ASP A 40 8.51 -13.01 3.07
N LYS A 41 9.26 -13.03 4.18
CA LYS A 41 9.33 -14.21 5.06
C LYS A 41 7.97 -14.55 5.65
N ALA A 42 7.21 -13.57 6.14
CA ALA A 42 5.89 -13.80 6.70
C ALA A 42 4.89 -14.33 5.65
N ILE A 43 4.90 -13.75 4.44
CA ILE A 43 4.08 -14.21 3.30
C ILE A 43 4.49 -15.61 2.85
N SER A 44 5.78 -15.98 2.93
CA SER A 44 6.21 -17.35 2.63
C SER A 44 5.66 -18.39 3.60
N ILE A 45 5.32 -17.98 4.82
CA ILE A 45 4.70 -18.85 5.84
C ILE A 45 3.20 -18.97 5.59
N ASP A 46 2.53 -17.87 5.29
CA ASP A 46 1.11 -17.84 4.92
C ASP A 46 0.87 -16.91 3.72
N PRO A 47 0.82 -17.47 2.49
CA PRO A 47 0.68 -16.67 1.28
C PRO A 47 -0.74 -16.14 1.06
N LYS A 48 -1.70 -16.53 1.89
CA LYS A 48 -3.10 -16.11 1.80
C LYS A 48 -3.47 -15.06 2.84
N GLU A 49 -2.51 -14.67 3.68
CA GLU A 49 -2.72 -13.65 4.70
C GLU A 49 -2.88 -12.28 4.00
N PHE A 50 -4.12 -11.84 3.85
CA PHE A 50 -4.48 -10.64 3.09
C PHE A 50 -3.91 -9.36 3.71
N THR A 51 -3.68 -9.32 5.03
CA THR A 51 -3.07 -8.17 5.69
C THR A 51 -1.62 -8.04 5.28
N LEU A 52 -0.86 -9.14 5.31
CA LEU A 52 0.54 -9.14 4.89
C LEU A 52 0.72 -8.76 3.41
N LEU A 53 -0.17 -9.28 2.55
CA LEU A 53 -0.20 -8.92 1.14
C LEU A 53 -0.48 -7.42 0.95
N HIS A 54 -1.48 -6.89 1.64
CA HIS A 54 -1.80 -5.47 1.59
C HIS A 54 -0.63 -4.59 2.06
N LEU A 55 0.04 -4.97 3.15
CA LEU A 55 1.20 -4.24 3.67
C LEU A 55 2.37 -4.23 2.68
N ARG A 56 2.67 -5.36 2.03
CA ARG A 56 3.70 -5.40 0.97
C ARG A 56 3.30 -4.57 -0.24
N GLY A 57 2.02 -4.62 -0.64
CA GLY A 57 1.48 -3.78 -1.70
C GLY A 57 1.63 -2.30 -1.40
N ARG A 58 1.31 -1.88 -0.16
CA ARG A 58 1.46 -0.48 0.30
C ARG A 58 2.92 -0.04 0.27
N PHE A 59 3.83 -0.83 0.83
CA PHE A 59 5.26 -0.52 0.76
C PHE A 59 5.74 -0.38 -0.69
N THR A 60 5.38 -1.32 -1.56
CA THR A 60 5.76 -1.33 -2.97
C THR A 60 5.19 -0.11 -3.71
N PHE A 61 3.94 0.27 -3.41
CA PHE A 61 3.30 1.46 -3.97
C PHE A 61 4.08 2.72 -3.60
N GLU A 62 4.38 2.93 -2.32
CA GLU A 62 5.10 4.11 -1.83
C GLU A 62 6.46 4.25 -2.53
N VAL A 63 7.27 3.18 -2.55
CA VAL A 63 8.58 3.17 -3.20
C VAL A 63 8.47 3.42 -4.71
N ALA A 64 7.45 2.86 -5.37
CA ALA A 64 7.20 3.08 -6.79
C ALA A 64 6.88 4.55 -7.08
N THR A 65 6.12 5.22 -6.20
CA THR A 65 5.66 6.61 -6.35
C THR A 65 6.69 7.68 -5.97
N LEU A 66 7.79 7.32 -5.30
CA LEU A 66 8.87 8.27 -4.99
C LEU A 66 9.40 8.95 -6.26
N SER A 67 9.64 10.26 -6.17
CA SER A 67 10.29 11.03 -7.23
C SER A 67 11.74 10.57 -7.43
N TRP A 68 12.30 10.89 -8.59
CA TRP A 68 13.70 10.56 -8.90
C TRP A 68 14.69 11.16 -7.89
N ILE A 69 14.39 12.35 -7.36
CA ILE A 69 15.24 13.02 -6.35
C ILE A 69 15.14 12.27 -5.02
N GLU A 70 13.93 11.93 -4.57
CA GLU A 70 13.74 11.17 -3.33
C GLU A 70 14.39 9.79 -3.42
N LYS A 71 14.25 9.09 -4.55
CA LYS A 71 14.93 7.81 -4.80
C LYS A 71 16.45 7.94 -4.68
N LYS A 72 17.03 9.03 -5.19
CA LYS A 72 18.48 9.29 -5.08
C LYS A 72 18.90 9.57 -3.65
N VAL A 73 18.15 10.37 -2.90
CA VAL A 73 18.43 10.67 -1.50
C VAL A 73 18.34 9.39 -0.67
N CYS A 74 17.31 8.58 -0.88
CA CYS A 74 17.13 7.31 -0.19
C CYS A 74 18.30 6.35 -0.48
N ASN A 75 18.68 6.19 -1.74
CA ASN A 75 19.82 5.34 -2.12
C ASN A 75 21.18 5.85 -1.62
N ALA A 76 21.32 7.15 -1.34
CA ALA A 76 22.56 7.74 -0.84
C ALA A 76 22.67 7.66 0.68
N LEU A 77 21.55 7.80 1.40
CA LEU A 77 21.51 7.78 2.87
C LEU A 77 21.24 6.38 3.45
N PHE A 78 20.60 5.49 2.69
CA PHE A 78 20.21 4.14 3.09
C PHE A 78 20.78 3.09 2.15
N SER A 79 20.41 1.83 2.40
CA SER A 79 20.63 0.76 1.43
C SER A 79 19.81 0.99 0.17
N THR A 80 20.26 0.37 -0.91
CA THR A 80 19.60 0.40 -2.20
C THR A 80 18.12 0.04 -2.05
N LEU A 81 17.25 0.95 -2.50
CA LEU A 81 15.81 0.71 -2.56
C LEU A 81 15.55 -0.54 -3.42
N PRO A 82 14.65 -1.43 -3.00
CA PRO A 82 14.24 -2.55 -3.83
C PRO A 82 13.57 -2.04 -5.10
N ASP A 83 13.60 -2.85 -6.15
CA ASP A 83 12.84 -2.53 -7.36
C ASP A 83 11.34 -2.55 -7.03
N ALA A 84 10.63 -1.50 -7.43
CA ALA A 84 9.25 -1.25 -7.06
C ALA A 84 8.49 -0.65 -8.23
N SER A 85 7.33 -1.22 -8.54
CA SER A 85 6.45 -0.75 -9.62
C SER A 85 4.99 -0.82 -9.19
N ILE A 86 4.16 0.02 -9.82
CA ILE A 86 2.72 0.04 -9.57
C ILE A 86 2.08 -1.31 -9.91
N ASP A 87 2.61 -2.05 -10.89
CA ASP A 87 2.11 -3.38 -11.25
C ASP A 87 2.38 -4.44 -10.17
N MET A 88 3.52 -4.34 -9.47
CA MET A 88 3.79 -5.21 -8.33
C MET A 88 2.87 -4.91 -7.15
N ALA A 89 2.63 -3.63 -6.85
CA ALA A 89 1.68 -3.23 -5.83
C ALA A 89 0.24 -3.70 -6.17
N LEU A 90 -0.19 -3.53 -7.41
CA LEU A 90 -1.50 -4.01 -7.88
C LEU A 90 -1.66 -5.52 -7.67
N LYS A 91 -0.63 -6.31 -8.01
CA LYS A 91 -0.67 -7.76 -7.84
C LYS A 91 -0.96 -8.15 -6.40
N ASP A 92 -0.30 -7.48 -5.46
CA ASP A 92 -0.48 -7.75 -4.02
C ASP A 92 -1.85 -7.29 -3.52
N PHE A 93 -2.32 -6.11 -3.93
CA PHE A 93 -3.65 -5.64 -3.54
C PHE A 93 -4.79 -6.49 -4.12
N HIS A 94 -4.65 -7.00 -5.34
CA HIS A 94 -5.60 -7.97 -5.91
C HIS A 94 -5.56 -9.30 -5.16
N GLU A 95 -4.38 -9.77 -4.75
CA GLU A 95 -4.28 -11.00 -3.95
C GLU A 95 -4.90 -10.81 -2.57
N ALA A 96 -4.68 -9.66 -1.93
CA ALA A 96 -5.33 -9.30 -0.67
C ALA A 96 -6.86 -9.27 -0.82
N ASP A 97 -7.37 -8.64 -1.89
CA ASP A 97 -8.80 -8.55 -2.20
C ASP A 97 -9.44 -9.94 -2.43
N ARG A 98 -8.67 -10.89 -2.97
CA ARG A 98 -9.13 -12.28 -3.18
C ARG A 98 -9.31 -13.07 -1.89
N HIS A 99 -8.50 -12.80 -0.86
CA HIS A 99 -8.50 -13.60 0.37
C HIS A 99 -9.25 -12.92 1.53
N VAL A 100 -9.49 -11.61 1.46
CA VAL A 100 -10.22 -10.89 2.51
C VAL A 100 -11.69 -11.32 2.56
N PRO A 101 -12.25 -11.67 3.74
CA PRO A 101 -13.62 -12.15 3.85
C PRO A 101 -14.67 -11.04 3.94
N PHE A 102 -14.28 -9.78 3.80
CA PHE A 102 -15.13 -8.59 3.92
C PHE A 102 -14.70 -7.51 2.92
N VAL A 103 -15.57 -6.53 2.68
CA VAL A 103 -15.22 -5.38 1.83
C VAL A 103 -14.25 -4.48 2.59
N TRP A 104 -12.98 -4.48 2.16
CA TRP A 104 -11.94 -3.70 2.82
C TRP A 104 -11.68 -2.39 2.08
N ALA A 105 -12.28 -1.30 2.58
CA ALA A 105 -12.22 0.02 1.96
C ALA A 105 -10.79 0.47 1.63
N GLU A 106 -9.86 0.32 2.58
CA GLU A 106 -8.46 0.74 2.41
C GLU A 106 -7.80 0.04 1.22
N ASN A 107 -7.95 -1.28 1.10
CA ASN A 107 -7.38 -2.03 -0.03
C ASN A 107 -7.97 -1.58 -1.38
N LEU A 108 -9.29 -1.36 -1.44
CA LEU A 108 -9.96 -0.88 -2.64
C LEU A 108 -9.50 0.54 -3.04
N LEU A 109 -9.26 1.42 -2.06
CA LEU A 109 -8.70 2.76 -2.29
C LEU A 109 -7.29 2.69 -2.89
N TYR A 110 -6.44 1.78 -2.42
CA TYR A 110 -5.12 1.57 -3.02
C TYR A 110 -5.19 0.99 -4.44
N LEU A 111 -6.12 0.06 -4.72
CA LEU A 111 -6.39 -0.40 -6.08
C LEU A 111 -6.79 0.79 -6.98
N ALA A 112 -7.72 1.63 -6.52
CA ALA A 112 -8.12 2.83 -7.26
C ALA A 112 -6.96 3.80 -7.50
N ARG A 113 -6.11 4.07 -6.50
CA ARG A 113 -4.88 4.89 -6.63
C ARG A 113 -3.95 4.32 -7.69
N CYS A 114 -3.66 3.02 -7.63
CA CYS A 114 -2.77 2.37 -8.59
C CYS A 114 -3.28 2.52 -10.03
N TYR A 115 -4.57 2.24 -10.26
CA TYR A 115 -5.18 2.38 -11.58
C TYR A 115 -5.23 3.84 -12.05
N SER A 116 -5.44 4.80 -11.14
CA SER A 116 -5.34 6.23 -11.47
C SER A 116 -3.94 6.62 -11.95
N ILE A 117 -2.88 6.11 -11.32
CA ILE A 117 -1.49 6.36 -11.74
C ILE A 117 -1.22 5.74 -13.11
N LYS A 118 -1.76 4.54 -13.37
CA LYS A 118 -1.69 3.87 -14.67
C LYS A 118 -2.59 4.51 -15.74
N LYS A 119 -3.36 5.55 -15.39
CA LYS A 119 -4.34 6.23 -16.25
C LYS A 119 -5.45 5.30 -16.76
N ASP A 120 -5.72 4.21 -16.05
CA ASP A 120 -6.83 3.32 -16.32
C ASP A 120 -8.06 3.78 -15.54
N LYS A 121 -8.75 4.75 -16.12
CA LYS A 121 -9.91 5.38 -15.50
C LYS A 121 -11.06 4.41 -15.25
N ALA A 122 -11.26 3.42 -16.12
CA ALA A 122 -12.35 2.47 -15.99
C ALA A 122 -12.18 1.58 -14.75
N ASN A 123 -10.98 1.00 -14.57
CA ASN A 123 -10.70 0.22 -13.38
C ASN A 123 -10.63 1.09 -12.12
N ALA A 124 -10.04 2.29 -12.19
CA ALA A 124 -10.01 3.19 -11.04
C ALA A 124 -11.43 3.55 -10.55
N GLN A 125 -12.34 3.88 -11.47
CA GLN A 125 -13.73 4.21 -11.13
C GLN A 125 -14.46 3.01 -10.53
N LYS A 126 -14.28 1.81 -11.10
CA LYS A 126 -14.87 0.56 -10.58
C LYS A 126 -14.60 0.37 -9.08
N TYR A 127 -13.37 0.60 -8.64
CA TYR A 127 -13.01 0.44 -7.21
C TYR A 127 -13.56 1.56 -6.34
N ILE A 128 -13.62 2.79 -6.86
CA ILE A 128 -14.27 3.90 -6.14
C ILE A 128 -15.76 3.61 -5.93
N ASP A 129 -16.46 3.12 -6.95
CA ASP A 129 -17.89 2.79 -6.85
C ASP A 129 -18.13 1.72 -5.76
N MET A 130 -17.24 0.73 -5.65
CA MET A 130 -17.30 -0.29 -4.59
C MET A 130 -17.14 0.32 -3.19
N VAL A 131 -16.21 1.25 -3.01
CA VAL A 131 -16.01 1.92 -1.72
C VAL A 131 -17.20 2.83 -1.42
N GLU A 132 -17.77 3.52 -2.42
CA GLU A 132 -18.97 4.35 -2.27
C GLU A 132 -20.19 3.56 -1.80
N ALA A 133 -20.30 2.29 -2.18
CA ALA A 133 -21.38 1.41 -1.73
C ALA A 133 -21.30 1.01 -0.23
N ILE A 134 -20.18 1.24 0.45
CA ILE A 134 -20.00 0.90 1.88
C ILE A 134 -20.85 1.83 2.77
N GLU A 135 -21.68 1.28 3.67
CA GLU A 135 -22.41 2.11 4.64
C GLU A 135 -21.48 2.56 5.79
N ASN A 136 -21.70 3.75 6.34
CA ASN A 136 -20.97 4.30 7.50
C ASN A 136 -19.42 4.27 7.35
N LYS A 137 -18.91 4.97 6.32
CA LYS A 137 -17.47 5.17 6.14
C LYS A 137 -16.91 6.07 7.24
N ASP A 138 -15.70 5.79 7.70
CA ASP A 138 -14.94 6.73 8.54
C ASP A 138 -14.45 7.94 7.73
N ASP A 139 -14.04 8.99 8.45
CA ASP A 139 -13.57 10.24 7.87
C ASP A 139 -12.33 10.06 6.99
N MET A 140 -11.42 9.14 7.34
CA MET A 140 -10.19 8.88 6.59
C MET A 140 -10.48 8.27 5.20
N VAL A 141 -11.45 7.36 5.13
CA VAL A 141 -11.94 6.77 3.88
C VAL A 141 -12.60 7.84 3.01
N ILE A 142 -13.39 8.75 3.61
CA ILE A 142 -14.06 9.85 2.88
C ILE A 142 -13.03 10.83 2.29
N GLU A 143 -12.01 11.20 3.06
CA GLU A 143 -10.92 12.05 2.60
C GLU A 143 -10.16 11.40 1.43
N SER A 144 -9.77 10.13 1.59
CA SER A 144 -9.07 9.37 0.57
C SER A 144 -9.90 9.21 -0.71
N LEU A 145 -11.21 8.94 -0.58
CA LEU A 145 -12.14 8.90 -1.71
C LEU A 145 -12.15 10.21 -2.48
N THR A 146 -12.23 11.33 -1.77
CA THR A 146 -12.29 12.67 -2.38
C THR A 146 -11.00 12.98 -3.14
N GLU A 147 -9.85 12.67 -2.55
CA GLU A 147 -8.54 12.82 -3.18
C GLU A 147 -8.45 11.99 -4.47
N ILE A 148 -8.78 10.70 -4.41
CA ILE A 148 -8.63 9.80 -5.55
C ILE A 148 -9.59 10.15 -6.68
N LYS A 149 -10.83 10.57 -6.37
CA LYS A 149 -11.76 11.08 -7.38
C LYS A 149 -11.19 12.31 -8.10
N ALA A 150 -10.54 13.21 -7.38
CA ALA A 150 -9.88 14.35 -8.00
C ALA A 150 -8.70 13.94 -8.90
N LEU A 151 -7.99 12.85 -8.58
CA LEU A 151 -6.96 12.28 -9.46
C LEU A 151 -7.57 11.66 -10.72
N ILE A 152 -8.62 10.85 -10.58
CA ILE A 152 -9.32 10.21 -11.70
C ILE A 152 -9.93 11.24 -12.65
N ALA A 153 -10.46 12.34 -12.13
CA ALA A 153 -10.98 13.44 -12.94
C ALA A 153 -9.91 14.13 -13.81
N LYS A 154 -8.64 14.08 -13.39
CA LYS A 154 -7.50 14.63 -14.14
C LYS A 154 -6.96 13.65 -15.19
N CYS A 155 -7.32 12.37 -15.13
CA CYS A 155 -6.98 11.40 -16.17
C CYS A 155 -7.81 11.71 -17.43
N LYS A 156 -7.11 12.15 -18.49
CA LYS A 156 -7.67 12.41 -19.82
C LYS A 156 -7.87 11.11 -20.59
#